data_AF-A0A4Y9AC03-F1
#
_entry.id   AF-A0A4Y9AC03-F1
#
_cell.length_a   1.000
_cell.length_b   1.000
_cell.length_c   1.000
_cell.angle_alpha   90.00
_cell.angle_beta   90.00
_cell.angle_gamma   90.00
#
_symmetry.space_group_name_H-M   'P 1'
#
loop_
_entity.id
_entity.type
_entity.pdbx_description
1 polymer ?
#
loop_
_entity_poly.entity_id
_entity_poly.type
_entity_poly.pdbx_seq_one_letter_code
_entity_poly.pdbx_strand_id
1 'polypeptide(L)'
;MKLFQVRKGQFVYYKNELHKVYSVKPMFKQSVHLYRLKDMQQDITSANNIEPCRPKHNDTFIFYGRRYTIDKNRRPEQGDYILIIKPAPDFLDHYSLNEIEKVDSVEDGNVVTTRDNGVKHSEYVVLVPGKAEGSDDIAYYDKALVSETQLQEDESPLMSDDGADNPVVGDIYFDVQKQAKSMIIAMTDDEVFLGHNVSVHVTELSDENKFRLIYRFDEGF
;
A
#
# COMPACT_ATOMS: atom_id res chain seq x y z
N MET A 1 -5.19 -4.80 25.44
CA MET A 1 -4.24 -4.23 26.43
C MET A 1 -3.99 -2.81 25.98
N LYS A 2 -4.45 -1.80 26.74
CA LYS A 2 -4.47 -0.41 26.27
C LYS A 2 -3.07 0.10 25.93
N LEU A 3 -2.91 0.66 24.73
CA LEU A 3 -1.67 1.28 24.26
C LEU A 3 -1.41 2.58 25.03
N PHE A 4 -0.61 2.53 26.08
CA PHE A 4 -0.16 3.74 26.79
C PHE A 4 0.84 4.57 25.99
N GLN A 5 1.49 3.98 24.99
CA GLN A 5 2.44 4.67 24.09
C GLN A 5 2.25 4.20 22.65
N VAL A 6 1.51 5.00 21.88
CA VAL A 6 1.36 4.83 20.43
C VAL A 6 2.54 5.48 19.72
N ARG A 7 3.12 4.80 18.73
CA ARG A 7 4.25 5.29 17.93
C ARG A 7 3.96 5.14 16.44
N LYS A 8 4.55 6.03 15.63
CA LYS A 8 4.53 5.91 14.16
C LYS A 8 5.04 4.52 13.75
N GLY A 9 4.38 3.94 12.76
CA GLY A 9 4.69 2.61 12.22
C GLY A 9 3.93 1.47 12.89
N GLN A 10 3.28 1.66 14.05
CA GLN A 10 2.57 0.55 14.69
C GLN A 10 1.33 0.12 13.91
N PHE A 11 1.13 -1.18 13.78
CA PHE A 11 -0.15 -1.74 13.35
C PHE A 11 -1.09 -1.77 14.55
N VAL A 12 -2.33 -1.39 14.33
CA VAL A 12 -3.38 -1.32 15.35
C VAL A 12 -4.72 -1.69 14.76
N TYR A 13 -5.61 -2.18 15.61
CA TYR A 13 -7.02 -2.32 15.29
C TYR A 13 -7.78 -1.06 15.69
N TYR A 14 -8.59 -0.56 14.77
CA TYR A 14 -9.54 0.53 15.00
C TYR A 14 -10.83 0.20 14.24
N LYS A 15 -11.99 0.36 14.89
CA LYS A 15 -13.30 -0.01 14.33
C LYS A 15 -13.32 -1.43 13.72
N ASN A 16 -12.72 -2.40 14.43
CA ASN A 16 -12.57 -3.80 14.02
C ASN A 16 -11.61 -4.06 12.85
N GLU A 17 -10.98 -3.04 12.25
CA GLU A 17 -10.15 -3.18 11.06
C GLU A 17 -8.66 -2.88 11.32
N LEU A 18 -7.79 -3.48 10.52
CA LEU A 18 -6.34 -3.28 10.61
C LEU A 18 -5.91 -1.93 10.00
N HIS A 19 -5.19 -1.15 10.80
CA HIS A 19 -4.67 0.16 10.47
C HIS A 19 -3.17 0.28 10.79
N LYS A 20 -2.48 1.22 10.15
CA LYS A 20 -1.13 1.64 10.53
C LYS A 20 -1.16 3.09 11.04
N VAL A 21 -0.44 3.33 12.12
CA VAL A 21 -0.20 4.67 12.65
C VAL A 21 0.83 5.38 11.78
N TYR A 22 0.44 6.46 11.10
CA TYR A 22 1.39 7.27 10.31
C TYR A 22 1.84 8.55 11.02
N SER A 23 1.06 9.05 11.98
CA SER A 23 1.44 10.23 12.78
C SER A 23 0.79 10.22 14.16
N VAL A 24 1.49 10.80 15.15
CA VAL A 24 0.97 11.01 16.51
C VAL A 24 1.21 12.47 16.88
N LYS A 25 0.14 13.21 17.15
CA LYS A 25 0.19 14.64 17.51
C LYS A 25 -0.09 14.82 19.00
N PRO A 26 0.94 14.97 19.85
CA PRO A 26 0.76 15.03 21.30
C PRO A 26 -0.01 16.28 21.78
N MET A 27 0.05 17.39 21.04
CA MET A 27 -0.53 18.68 21.43
C MET A 27 -2.07 18.72 21.38
N PHE A 28 -2.73 17.90 20.55
CA PHE A 28 -4.19 17.89 20.36
C PHE A 28 -4.80 16.61 20.93
N LYS A 29 -5.03 16.54 22.25
CA LYS A 29 -5.67 15.40 22.94
C LYS A 29 -5.07 14.02 22.59
N GLN A 30 -3.77 13.94 22.28
CA GLN A 30 -3.11 12.71 21.83
C GLN A 30 -3.76 12.13 20.56
N SER A 31 -4.01 12.99 19.56
CA SER A 31 -4.51 12.59 18.25
C SER A 31 -3.56 11.58 17.60
N VAL A 32 -4.11 10.44 17.22
CA VAL A 32 -3.43 9.38 16.47
C VAL A 32 -4.02 9.36 15.08
N HIS A 33 -3.16 9.54 14.10
CA HIS A 33 -3.52 9.49 12.70
C HIS A 33 -3.20 8.10 12.14
N LEU A 34 -4.22 7.51 11.52
CA LEU A 34 -4.22 6.15 11.03
C LEU A 34 -4.56 6.14 9.55
N TYR A 35 -4.06 5.15 8.83
CA TYR A 35 -4.68 4.73 7.58
C TYR A 35 -5.02 3.24 7.65
N ARG A 36 -6.15 2.86 7.06
CA ARG A 36 -6.61 1.48 6.98
C ARG A 36 -5.79 0.75 5.92
N LEU A 37 -5.29 -0.45 6.25
CA LEU A 37 -4.38 -1.16 5.34
C LEU A 37 -5.09 -1.61 4.05
N LYS A 38 -6.38 -1.94 4.11
CA LYS A 38 -7.09 -2.49 2.96
C LYS A 38 -7.29 -1.50 1.82
N ASP A 39 -7.45 -0.21 2.09
CA ASP A 39 -7.81 0.79 1.06
C ASP A 39 -7.21 2.18 1.30
N MET A 40 -6.27 2.30 2.23
CA MET A 40 -5.61 3.55 2.60
C MET A 40 -6.54 4.64 3.16
N GLN A 41 -7.80 4.32 3.52
CA GLN A 41 -8.69 5.30 4.11
C GLN A 41 -8.07 5.88 5.40
N GLN A 42 -8.01 7.21 5.47
CA GLN A 42 -7.46 7.90 6.62
C GLN A 42 -8.50 8.05 7.75
N ASP A 43 -8.07 7.81 8.98
CA ASP A 43 -8.85 8.00 10.19
C ASP A 43 -8.04 8.80 11.22
N ILE A 44 -8.76 9.54 12.06
CA ILE A 44 -8.19 10.24 13.21
C ILE A 44 -8.88 9.72 14.46
N THR A 45 -8.08 9.32 15.45
CA THR A 45 -8.58 8.75 16.70
C THR A 45 -7.69 9.13 17.89
N SER A 46 -7.93 8.48 19.04
CA SER A 46 -7.10 8.62 20.23
C SER A 46 -6.53 7.25 20.63
N ALA A 47 -5.42 7.26 21.38
CA ALA A 47 -4.75 6.03 21.84
C ALA A 47 -5.66 5.08 22.63
N ASN A 48 -6.73 5.58 23.25
CA ASN A 48 -7.67 4.78 24.04
C ASN A 48 -8.63 3.93 23.19
N ASN A 49 -8.77 4.24 21.91
CA ASN A 49 -9.74 3.61 21.00
C ASN A 49 -9.10 2.55 20.09
N ILE A 50 -7.83 2.24 20.30
CA ILE A 50 -7.06 1.36 19.42
C ILE A 50 -6.45 0.21 20.22
N GLU A 51 -6.37 -0.96 19.59
CA GLU A 51 -5.72 -2.15 20.15
C GLU A 51 -4.45 -2.49 19.35
N PRO A 52 -3.33 -2.86 19.99
CA PRO A 52 -2.09 -3.16 19.28
C PRO A 52 -2.22 -4.43 18.44
N CYS A 53 -1.67 -4.39 17.22
CA CYS A 53 -1.43 -5.56 16.39
C CYS A 53 0.07 -5.68 16.10
N ARG A 54 0.63 -6.88 16.26
CA ARG A 54 2.04 -7.15 15.94
C ARG A 54 2.07 -8.23 14.85
N PRO A 55 2.22 -7.84 13.58
CA PRO A 55 2.29 -8.81 12.49
C PRO A 55 3.46 -9.77 12.72
N LYS A 56 3.20 -11.05 12.52
CA LYS A 56 4.18 -12.15 12.62
C LYS A 56 4.16 -13.00 11.35
N HIS A 57 5.12 -13.91 11.26
CA HIS A 57 5.14 -14.88 10.17
C HIS A 57 3.85 -15.69 10.10
N ASN A 58 3.38 -15.94 8.88
CA ASN A 58 2.15 -16.66 8.55
C ASN A 58 0.86 -15.88 8.89
N ASP A 59 0.96 -14.61 9.28
CA ASP A 59 -0.21 -13.73 9.31
C ASP A 59 -0.59 -13.31 7.89
N THR A 60 -1.90 -13.24 7.63
CA THR A 60 -2.47 -12.73 6.38
C THR A 60 -3.28 -11.47 6.65
N PHE A 61 -3.12 -10.44 5.81
CA PHE A 61 -3.92 -9.23 5.86
C PHE A 61 -4.19 -8.69 4.45
N ILE A 62 -5.07 -7.70 4.37
CA ILE A 62 -5.39 -7.01 3.12
C ILE A 62 -4.59 -5.73 3.05
N PHE A 63 -3.88 -5.53 1.94
CA PHE A 63 -3.13 -4.34 1.63
C PHE A 63 -3.47 -3.91 0.20
N TYR A 64 -3.92 -2.66 0.02
CA TYR A 64 -4.38 -2.16 -1.29
C TYR A 64 -5.33 -3.13 -2.00
N GLY A 65 -6.39 -3.55 -1.31
CA GLY A 65 -7.46 -4.39 -1.84
C GLY A 65 -7.05 -5.84 -2.15
N ARG A 66 -5.80 -6.23 -1.90
CA ARG A 66 -5.30 -7.58 -2.14
C ARG A 66 -4.82 -8.24 -0.86
N ARG A 67 -5.05 -9.54 -0.74
CA ARG A 67 -4.53 -10.34 0.38
C ARG A 67 -3.03 -10.60 0.19
N TYR A 68 -2.30 -10.49 1.30
CA TYR A 68 -0.91 -10.88 1.39
C TYR A 68 -0.67 -11.69 2.66
N THR A 69 0.25 -12.64 2.57
CA THR A 69 0.74 -13.42 3.70
C THR A 69 2.20 -13.11 3.99
N ILE A 70 2.54 -12.91 5.26
CA ILE A 70 3.91 -12.63 5.70
C ILE A 70 4.75 -13.90 5.69
N ASP A 71 5.75 -13.96 4.82
CA ASP A 71 6.74 -15.02 4.79
C ASP A 71 8.14 -14.51 5.13
N LYS A 72 8.68 -14.96 6.27
CA LYS A 72 10.04 -14.63 6.72
C LYS A 72 11.12 -15.48 6.04
N ASN A 73 10.74 -16.57 5.38
CA ASN A 73 11.65 -17.53 4.76
C ASN A 73 11.71 -17.34 3.23
N ARG A 74 10.75 -16.62 2.65
CA ARG A 74 10.72 -16.29 1.23
C ARG A 74 11.83 -15.28 0.91
N ARG A 75 12.49 -15.48 -0.24
CA ARG A 75 13.41 -14.49 -0.82
C ARG A 75 12.61 -13.53 -1.70
N PRO A 76 12.90 -12.22 -1.66
CA PRO A 76 12.20 -11.26 -2.48
C PRO A 76 12.59 -11.40 -3.95
N GLU A 77 11.64 -11.08 -4.82
CA GLU A 77 11.84 -10.87 -6.25
C GLU A 77 11.44 -9.43 -6.61
N GLN A 78 11.90 -8.96 -7.77
CA GLN A 78 11.50 -7.65 -8.28
C GLN A 78 9.96 -7.58 -8.41
N GLY A 79 9.37 -6.49 -7.92
CA GLY A 79 7.92 -6.29 -7.91
C GLY A 79 7.21 -6.80 -6.65
N ASP A 80 7.86 -7.61 -5.82
CA ASP A 80 7.30 -8.04 -4.52
C ASP A 80 7.13 -6.85 -3.58
N TYR A 81 6.26 -7.03 -2.57
CA TYR A 81 6.21 -6.14 -1.42
C TYR A 81 6.99 -6.73 -0.25
N ILE A 82 7.69 -5.86 0.48
CA ILE A 82 8.36 -6.19 1.73
C ILE A 82 7.75 -5.41 2.88
N LEU A 83 7.75 -6.02 4.06
CA LEU A 83 7.38 -5.37 5.32
C LEU A 83 8.64 -5.17 6.17
N ILE A 84 8.93 -3.91 6.52
CA ILE A 84 10.07 -3.57 7.38
C ILE A 84 9.75 -3.94 8.82
N ILE A 85 10.46 -4.91 9.40
CA ILE A 85 10.25 -5.39 10.78
C ILE A 85 11.31 -4.90 11.76
N LYS A 86 12.50 -4.52 11.27
CA LYS A 86 13.63 -4.07 12.09
C LYS A 86 14.39 -2.95 11.37
N PRO A 87 13.84 -1.73 11.32
CA PRO A 87 14.47 -0.64 10.58
C PRO A 87 15.81 -0.25 11.20
N ALA A 88 16.87 -0.28 10.39
CA ALA A 88 18.19 0.27 10.65
C ALA A 88 18.69 1.03 9.41
N PRO A 89 17.95 2.08 8.97
CA PRO A 89 18.26 2.84 7.76
C PRO A 89 19.65 3.46 7.82
N ASP A 90 20.36 3.43 6.70
CA ASP A 90 21.59 4.18 6.53
C ASP A 90 21.25 5.67 6.29
N PHE A 91 22.26 6.54 6.18
CA PHE A 91 22.06 8.00 6.19
C PHE A 91 21.12 8.53 5.10
N LEU A 92 21.08 7.87 3.94
CA LEU A 92 20.27 8.28 2.79
C LEU A 92 18.89 7.61 2.76
N ASP A 93 18.65 6.61 3.60
CA ASP A 93 17.41 5.86 3.61
C ASP A 93 16.36 6.49 4.52
N HIS A 94 15.09 6.37 4.13
CA HIS A 94 13.97 7.03 4.80
C HIS A 94 12.82 6.08 5.19
N TYR A 95 13.10 4.78 5.31
CA TYR A 95 12.12 3.79 5.77
C TYR A 95 11.99 3.71 7.29
N SER A 96 10.86 3.18 7.74
CA SER A 96 10.52 3.08 9.16
C SER A 96 9.86 1.76 9.53
N LEU A 97 9.53 1.56 10.81
CA LEU A 97 8.93 0.32 11.28
C LEU A 97 7.57 0.06 10.59
N ASN A 98 7.37 -1.17 10.14
CA ASN A 98 6.22 -1.64 9.37
C ASN A 98 5.90 -0.77 8.14
N GLU A 99 6.92 -0.16 7.55
CA GLU A 99 6.81 0.36 6.19
C GLU A 99 6.59 -0.82 5.23
N ILE A 100 5.69 -0.64 4.29
CA ILE A 100 5.49 -1.60 3.19
C ILE A 100 6.08 -0.92 1.96
N GLU A 101 7.12 -1.53 1.40
CA GLU A 101 7.87 -0.99 0.26
C GLU A 101 7.80 -1.99 -0.89
N LYS A 102 7.80 -1.48 -2.13
CA LYS A 102 7.87 -2.31 -3.33
C LYS A 102 9.34 -2.52 -3.71
N VAL A 103 9.70 -3.76 -4.03
CA VAL A 103 11.05 -4.14 -4.45
C VAL A 103 11.25 -3.69 -5.89
N ASP A 104 12.26 -2.85 -6.11
CA ASP A 104 12.70 -2.45 -7.44
C ASP A 104 13.79 -3.40 -7.97
N SER A 105 14.80 -3.70 -7.14
CA SER A 105 15.84 -4.66 -7.48
C SER A 105 16.37 -5.41 -6.26
N VAL A 106 17.02 -6.56 -6.50
CA VAL A 106 17.54 -7.46 -5.46
C VAL A 106 19.04 -7.65 -5.68
N GLU A 107 19.84 -7.34 -4.66
CA GLU A 107 21.30 -7.43 -4.68
C GLU A 107 21.79 -8.27 -3.49
N ASP A 108 22.26 -9.50 -3.74
CA ASP A 108 22.76 -10.42 -2.71
C ASP A 108 21.80 -10.63 -1.51
N GLY A 109 20.48 -10.58 -1.78
CA GLY A 109 19.43 -10.72 -0.76
C GLY A 109 19.10 -9.42 -0.02
N ASN A 110 19.84 -8.35 -0.24
CA ASN A 110 19.36 -7.00 0.07
C ASN A 110 18.44 -6.53 -1.05
N VAL A 111 17.63 -5.52 -0.76
CA VAL A 111 16.65 -4.99 -1.71
C VAL A 111 16.82 -3.50 -1.84
N VAL A 112 16.76 -3.03 -3.08
CA VAL A 112 16.54 -1.62 -3.40
C VAL A 112 15.05 -1.47 -3.67
N THR A 113 14.44 -0.52 -2.99
CA THR A 113 13.00 -0.25 -3.12
C THR A 113 12.74 0.78 -4.22
N THR A 114 11.50 0.90 -4.68
CA THR A 114 11.09 1.94 -5.65
C THR A 114 11.22 3.37 -5.12
N ARG A 115 11.55 3.55 -3.84
CA ARG A 115 11.85 4.83 -3.19
C ARG A 115 13.35 5.04 -2.96
N ASP A 116 14.19 4.30 -3.70
CA ASP A 116 15.65 4.34 -3.63
C ASP A 116 16.25 4.01 -2.24
N ASN A 117 15.49 3.31 -1.39
CA ASN A 117 16.03 2.83 -0.12
C ASN A 117 16.76 1.49 -0.28
N GLY A 118 17.92 1.37 0.35
CA GLY A 118 18.62 0.10 0.55
C GLY A 118 18.18 -0.58 1.85
N VAL A 119 17.59 -1.77 1.75
CA VAL A 119 17.09 -2.52 2.93
C VAL A 119 17.79 -3.87 3.03
N LYS A 120 18.42 -4.15 4.19
CA LYS A 120 19.15 -5.41 4.40
C LYS A 120 18.19 -6.56 4.66
N HIS A 121 18.58 -7.78 4.28
CA HIS A 121 17.74 -8.98 4.45
C HIS A 121 17.23 -9.18 5.89
N SER A 122 18.00 -8.79 6.90
CA SER A 122 17.62 -8.91 8.31
C SER A 122 16.53 -7.94 8.77
N GLU A 123 16.20 -6.94 7.96
CA GLU A 123 15.35 -5.81 8.32
C GLU A 123 13.91 -5.97 7.83
N TYR A 124 13.68 -6.86 6.85
CA TYR A 124 12.39 -7.04 6.20
C TYR A 124 11.93 -8.51 6.20
N VAL A 125 10.65 -8.69 5.89
CA VAL A 125 10.04 -9.97 5.51
C VAL A 125 9.23 -9.76 4.24
N VAL A 126 9.01 -10.81 3.45
CA VAL A 126 8.31 -10.70 2.16
C VAL A 126 6.80 -10.85 2.36
N LEU A 127 6.02 -10.04 1.65
CA LEU A 127 4.58 -10.17 1.54
C LEU A 127 4.25 -10.97 0.28
N VAL A 128 3.83 -12.22 0.47
CA VAL A 128 3.47 -13.13 -0.61
C VAL A 128 2.00 -12.91 -0.97
N PRO A 129 1.66 -12.66 -2.25
CA PRO A 129 0.26 -12.52 -2.67
C PRO A 129 -0.60 -13.74 -2.31
N GLY A 130 -1.81 -13.48 -1.86
CA GLY A 130 -2.79 -14.49 -1.48
C GLY A 130 -2.73 -14.92 -0.01
N LYS A 131 -3.59 -15.88 0.32
CA LYS A 131 -3.73 -16.46 1.65
C LYS A 131 -3.04 -17.82 1.69
N ALA A 132 -1.98 -17.97 2.49
CA ALA A 132 -1.35 -19.26 2.67
C ALA A 132 -2.24 -20.24 3.45
N GLU A 133 -2.05 -21.54 3.23
CA GLU A 133 -2.77 -22.58 3.97
C GLU A 133 -2.40 -22.53 5.46
N GLY A 134 -3.41 -22.55 6.34
CA GLY A 134 -3.21 -22.44 7.78
C GLY A 134 -2.71 -21.07 8.26
N SER A 135 -2.84 -20.02 7.44
CA SER A 135 -2.46 -18.66 7.84
C SER A 135 -3.44 -18.04 8.84
N ASP A 136 -2.88 -17.18 9.69
CA ASP A 136 -3.63 -16.42 10.69
C ASP A 136 -4.14 -15.12 10.05
N ASP A 137 -5.42 -15.06 9.70
CA ASP A 137 -6.01 -13.82 9.16
C ASP A 137 -6.12 -12.76 10.28
N ILE A 138 -5.42 -11.63 10.09
CA ILE A 138 -5.35 -10.50 11.01
C ILE A 138 -6.00 -9.23 10.45
N ALA A 139 -6.71 -9.30 9.31
CA ALA A 139 -7.37 -8.14 8.71
C ALA A 139 -8.41 -7.50 9.64
N TYR A 140 -9.03 -8.34 10.49
CA TYR A 140 -10.06 -7.97 11.44
C TYR A 140 -9.70 -8.38 12.87
N TYR A 141 -10.06 -7.55 13.85
CA TYR A 141 -9.83 -7.86 15.26
C TYR A 141 -10.75 -9.01 15.73
N ASP A 142 -12.05 -8.87 15.47
CA ASP A 142 -13.07 -9.88 15.72
C ASP A 142 -13.77 -10.22 14.39
N LYS A 143 -13.51 -11.43 13.91
CA LYS A 143 -14.04 -11.96 12.65
C LYS A 143 -15.55 -12.20 12.71
N ALA A 144 -16.12 -12.39 13.89
CA ALA A 144 -17.56 -12.64 14.04
C ALA A 144 -18.40 -11.38 13.81
N LEU A 145 -17.78 -10.19 13.85
CA LEU A 145 -18.44 -8.91 13.63
C LEU A 145 -18.45 -8.47 12.16
N VAL A 146 -17.80 -9.22 11.26
CA VAL A 146 -17.69 -8.89 9.84
C VAL A 146 -18.86 -9.54 9.10
N SER A 147 -19.60 -8.77 8.30
CA SER A 147 -20.70 -9.32 7.51
C SER A 147 -20.20 -10.16 6.34
N GLU A 148 -21.00 -11.11 5.88
CA GLU A 148 -20.68 -11.90 4.68
C GLU A 148 -20.51 -11.03 3.44
N THR A 149 -21.28 -9.94 3.33
CA THR A 149 -21.14 -8.96 2.23
C THR A 149 -19.77 -8.29 2.25
N GLN A 150 -19.30 -7.86 3.43
CA GLN A 150 -18.00 -7.22 3.57
C GLN A 150 -16.87 -8.22 3.27
N LEU A 151 -16.98 -9.46 3.74
CA LEU A 151 -16.03 -10.52 3.38
C LEU A 151 -16.01 -10.76 1.87
N GLN A 152 -17.16 -10.77 1.21
CA GLN A 152 -17.23 -10.92 -0.24
C GLN A 152 -16.61 -9.74 -0.98
N GLU A 153 -16.83 -8.50 -0.52
CA GLU A 153 -16.22 -7.30 -1.11
C GLU A 153 -14.69 -7.29 -0.93
N ASP A 154 -14.20 -7.77 0.21
CA ASP A 154 -12.76 -7.88 0.50
C ASP A 154 -12.07 -9.05 -0.23
N GLU A 155 -12.79 -10.16 -0.46
CA GLU A 155 -12.29 -11.32 -1.24
C GLU A 155 -12.44 -11.14 -2.73
N SER A 156 -13.45 -10.37 -3.15
CA SER A 156 -13.49 -9.87 -4.50
C SER A 156 -12.24 -9.03 -4.65
N PRO A 157 -11.41 -9.25 -5.68
CA PRO A 157 -10.48 -8.21 -6.04
C PRO A 157 -11.37 -7.00 -6.27
N LEU A 158 -11.36 -6.05 -5.33
CA LEU A 158 -11.49 -4.66 -5.69
C LEU A 158 -10.61 -4.57 -6.93
N MET A 159 -11.14 -4.04 -8.02
CA MET A 159 -10.32 -3.47 -9.09
C MET A 159 -9.54 -2.31 -8.47
N SER A 160 -8.68 -2.66 -7.53
CA SER A 160 -7.66 -1.91 -6.84
C SER A 160 -6.49 -2.10 -7.76
N ASP A 161 -6.61 -1.36 -8.86
CA ASP A 161 -5.71 -0.26 -9.11
C ASP A 161 -4.35 -0.48 -8.43
N ASP A 162 -3.51 -1.32 -9.06
CA ASP A 162 -2.08 -1.41 -8.80
C ASP A 162 -1.49 0.01 -8.64
N GLY A 163 -1.24 0.41 -7.40
CA GLY A 163 -0.69 1.71 -6.98
C GLY A 163 0.78 1.92 -7.36
N ALA A 164 1.18 1.44 -8.53
CA ALA A 164 2.44 1.79 -9.17
C ALA A 164 2.30 1.91 -10.69
N ASP A 165 1.17 1.51 -11.31
CA ASP A 165 0.99 1.56 -12.76
C ASP A 165 -0.33 2.14 -13.23
N ASN A 166 -1.27 2.44 -12.32
CA ASN A 166 -2.53 3.01 -12.76
C ASN A 166 -2.49 4.52 -12.99
N PRO A 167 -3.12 4.98 -14.08
CA PRO A 167 -3.15 6.38 -14.44
C PRO A 167 -3.98 7.19 -13.44
N VAL A 168 -3.39 8.24 -12.87
CA VAL A 168 -4.11 9.19 -12.01
C VAL A 168 -4.39 10.50 -12.71
N VAL A 169 -5.39 11.24 -12.23
CA VAL A 169 -5.63 12.62 -12.70
C VAL A 169 -4.38 13.46 -12.44
N GLY A 170 -3.90 14.14 -13.47
CA GLY A 170 -2.63 14.89 -13.44
C GLY A 170 -1.45 14.18 -14.09
N ASP A 171 -1.53 12.87 -14.35
CA ASP A 171 -0.48 12.16 -15.10
C ASP A 171 -0.38 12.72 -16.52
N ILE A 172 0.85 12.77 -17.06
CA ILE A 172 1.12 13.22 -18.41
C ILE A 172 1.61 12.04 -19.24
N TYR A 173 0.88 11.73 -20.31
CA TYR A 173 1.22 10.70 -21.29
C TYR A 173 1.60 11.32 -22.63
N PHE A 174 2.49 10.62 -23.36
CA PHE A 174 2.78 10.86 -24.77
C PHE A 174 1.95 9.91 -25.63
N ASP A 175 1.03 10.46 -26.40
CA ASP A 175 0.32 9.72 -27.44
C ASP A 175 1.25 9.54 -28.65
N VAL A 176 1.64 8.29 -28.90
CA VAL A 176 2.56 7.91 -29.98
C VAL A 176 1.89 8.06 -31.35
N GLN A 177 0.58 7.87 -31.45
CA GLN A 177 -0.16 7.95 -32.71
C GLN A 177 -0.38 9.40 -33.14
N LYS A 178 -0.71 10.27 -32.18
CA LYS A 178 -0.98 11.69 -32.43
C LYS A 178 0.23 12.59 -32.22
N GLN A 179 1.34 12.04 -31.75
CA GLN A 179 2.58 12.77 -31.45
C GLN A 179 2.32 13.95 -30.51
N ALA A 180 1.49 13.73 -29.49
CA ALA A 180 1.01 14.78 -28.59
C ALA A 180 1.28 14.42 -27.12
N LYS A 181 1.70 15.41 -26.33
CA LYS A 181 1.78 15.30 -24.86
C LYS A 181 0.47 15.78 -24.26
N SER A 182 -0.15 14.96 -23.43
CA SER A 182 -1.43 15.32 -22.83
C SER A 182 -1.54 14.81 -21.41
N MET A 183 -2.16 15.63 -20.57
CA MET A 183 -2.44 15.32 -19.18
C MET A 183 -3.82 14.66 -19.06
N ILE A 184 -3.95 13.73 -18.12
CA ILE A 184 -5.25 13.22 -17.68
C ILE A 184 -5.97 14.33 -16.90
N ILE A 185 -7.10 14.78 -17.43
CA ILE A 185 -7.90 15.87 -16.85
C ILE A 185 -9.10 15.35 -16.05
N ALA A 186 -9.56 14.14 -16.35
CA ALA A 186 -10.63 13.46 -15.65
C ALA A 186 -10.53 11.95 -15.93
N MET A 187 -11.06 11.14 -15.02
CA MET A 187 -11.16 9.69 -15.16
C MET A 187 -12.51 9.22 -14.60
N THR A 188 -13.06 8.18 -15.22
CA THR A 188 -14.16 7.36 -14.70
C THR A 188 -13.65 5.94 -14.50
N ASP A 189 -14.51 5.02 -14.05
CA ASP A 189 -14.11 3.64 -13.76
C ASP A 189 -13.48 2.92 -14.99
N ASP A 190 -13.91 3.26 -16.21
CA ASP A 190 -13.46 2.61 -17.45
C ASP A 190 -12.77 3.55 -18.45
N GLU A 191 -12.96 4.88 -18.34
CA GLU A 191 -12.48 5.85 -19.33
C GLU A 191 -11.59 6.94 -18.74
N VAL A 192 -10.59 7.34 -19.52
CA VAL A 192 -9.67 8.44 -19.21
C VAL A 192 -9.81 9.55 -20.24
N PHE A 193 -9.98 10.77 -19.74
CA PHE A 193 -10.08 11.98 -20.56
C PHE A 193 -8.74 12.71 -20.58
N LEU A 194 -8.16 12.84 -21.76
CA LEU A 194 -6.92 13.57 -22.01
C LEU A 194 -7.22 15.02 -22.43
N GLY A 195 -6.38 15.95 -21.98
CA GLY A 195 -6.55 17.40 -22.20
C GLY A 195 -6.58 17.86 -23.67
N HIS A 196 -6.30 16.97 -24.63
CA HIS A 196 -6.45 17.22 -26.06
C HIS A 196 -7.77 16.68 -26.65
N ASN A 197 -8.78 16.52 -25.79
CA ASN A 197 -10.15 16.12 -26.11
C ASN A 197 -10.25 14.70 -26.68
N VAL A 198 -9.55 13.76 -26.04
CA VAL A 198 -9.53 12.34 -26.39
C VAL A 198 -9.94 11.54 -25.16
N SER A 199 -10.94 10.67 -25.33
CA SER A 199 -11.30 9.65 -24.36
C SER A 199 -10.73 8.31 -24.81
N VAL A 200 -10.11 7.57 -23.90
CA VAL A 200 -9.60 6.21 -24.12
C VAL A 200 -9.97 5.33 -22.95
N HIS A 201 -10.09 4.03 -23.20
CA HIS A 201 -10.28 3.07 -22.12
C HIS A 201 -9.01 2.99 -21.25
N VAL A 202 -9.14 2.85 -19.93
CA VAL A 202 -8.00 2.82 -18.98
C VAL A 202 -6.92 1.81 -19.42
N THR A 203 -7.34 0.64 -19.89
CA THR A 203 -6.43 -0.43 -20.37
C THR A 203 -5.56 -0.05 -21.56
N GLU A 204 -5.94 0.97 -22.33
CA GLU A 204 -5.12 1.45 -23.45
C GLU A 204 -3.89 2.22 -23.01
N LEU A 205 -3.91 2.78 -21.80
CA LEU A 205 -2.76 3.50 -21.22
C LEU A 205 -1.64 2.55 -20.77
N SER A 206 -1.94 1.25 -20.63
CA SER A 206 -0.95 0.20 -20.37
C SER A 206 -0.18 -0.25 -21.61
N ASP A 207 -0.58 0.15 -22.82
CA ASP A 207 0.14 -0.17 -24.07
C ASP A 207 1.18 0.91 -24.42
N GLU A 208 2.45 0.63 -24.12
CA GLU A 208 3.58 1.53 -24.38
C GLU A 208 3.80 1.90 -25.86
N ASN A 209 3.17 1.15 -26.78
CA ASN A 209 3.18 1.48 -28.22
C ASN A 209 2.17 2.57 -28.57
N LYS A 210 1.15 2.77 -27.73
CA LYS A 210 0.12 3.80 -27.90
C LYS A 210 0.39 5.00 -27.00
N PHE A 211 0.63 4.76 -25.71
CA PHE A 211 0.80 5.80 -24.71
C PHE A 211 2.04 5.54 -23.87
N ARG A 212 2.89 6.57 -23.71
CA ARG A 212 4.07 6.49 -22.85
C ARG A 212 3.95 7.47 -21.71
N LEU A 213 4.05 6.99 -20.47
CA LEU A 213 4.06 7.85 -19.30
C LEU A 213 5.30 8.77 -19.34
N ILE A 214 5.09 10.08 -19.25
CA ILE A 214 6.15 11.09 -19.19
C ILE A 214 6.34 11.59 -17.77
N TYR A 215 5.24 11.80 -17.07
CA TYR A 215 5.24 12.37 -15.73
C TYR A 215 4.08 11.77 -14.95
N ARG A 216 4.39 11.27 -13.75
CA ARG A 216 3.39 10.83 -12.80
C ARG A 216 3.11 11.94 -11.80
N PHE A 217 1.85 12.28 -11.63
CA PHE A 217 1.44 13.22 -10.61
C PHE A 217 1.44 12.51 -9.25
N ASP A 218 2.21 13.03 -8.31
CA ASP A 218 2.24 12.51 -6.95
C ASP A 218 1.34 13.41 -6.08
N GLU A 219 0.21 12.87 -5.62
CA GLU A 219 -0.68 13.57 -4.70
C GLU A 219 -0.05 13.65 -3.30
N GLY A 220 0.88 14.59 -3.14
CA GLY A 220 1.36 15.01 -1.83
C GLY A 220 0.38 15.97 -1.15
N PHE A 221 -0.61 15.43 -0.44
CA PHE A 221 -1.40 16.18 0.56
C PHE A 221 -1.71 15.35 1.82
#